data_AF-A0A2J4G8X5-F1
#
_entry.id   AF-A0A2J4G8X5-F1
#
_cell.length_a   1.000
_cell.length_b   1.000
_cell.length_c   1.000
_cell.angle_alpha   90.00
_cell.angle_beta   90.00
_cell.angle_gamma   90.00
#
_symmetry.space_group_name_H-M   'P 1'
#
loop_
_entity.id
_entity.type
_entity.pdbx_description
1 polymer ?
#
loop_
_entity_poly.entity_id
_entity_poly.type
_entity_poly.pdbx_seq_one_letter_code
_entity_poly.pdbx_strand_id
1 'polypeptide(L)'
;MYGCMTLVVRKAYRVFLSPNPLGSQDKFAHAVSNLLSLNSLTAPAIELQAGEFEAVLNGKTLMAVAGDAEVIADGRRVEPWTAFFASEGVMIRSGATAYLSVRGLSAAASGKLPVREGDAFSVQELNGIADSDLRALRVPHTLRVANGDWLESVARVQRHIGMVLEAVRRGAEQVRVRLNGGEFEVWVLELS
;
A
#
# COMPACT_ATOMS: atom_id res chain seq x y z
N MET A 1 -14.48 24.39 6.59
CA MET A 1 -14.16 23.82 5.27
C MET A 1 -12.92 22.97 5.44
N TYR A 2 -13.05 21.64 5.48
CA TYR A 2 -11.87 20.78 5.39
C TYR A 2 -11.39 20.82 3.94
N GLY A 3 -10.13 21.19 3.72
CA GLY A 3 -9.55 21.25 2.37
C GLY A 3 -9.59 19.86 1.74
N CYS A 4 -9.97 19.77 0.47
CA CYS A 4 -9.85 18.52 -0.27
C CYS A 4 -8.35 18.20 -0.41
N MET A 5 -7.90 17.09 0.18
CA MET A 5 -6.52 16.63 -0.04
C MET A 5 -6.39 16.08 -1.45
N THR A 6 -5.32 16.46 -2.10
CA THR A 6 -5.06 16.14 -3.50
C THR A 6 -3.64 15.62 -3.67
N LEU A 7 -3.53 14.56 -4.47
CA LEU A 7 -2.29 14.12 -5.04
C LEU A 7 -2.21 14.66 -6.48
N VAL A 8 -1.16 15.40 -6.80
CA VAL A 8 -0.95 15.99 -8.13
C VAL A 8 0.24 15.33 -8.80
N VAL A 9 0.01 14.75 -9.98
CA VAL A 9 1.03 14.04 -10.73
C VAL A 9 2.03 15.01 -11.34
N ARG A 10 3.31 14.79 -11.05
CA ARG A 10 4.45 15.53 -11.63
C ARG A 10 5.14 14.75 -12.74
N LYS A 11 5.07 13.42 -12.70
CA LYS A 11 5.61 12.57 -13.75
C LYS A 11 4.81 11.27 -13.84
N ALA A 12 4.49 10.85 -15.05
CA ALA A 12 3.86 9.57 -15.31
C ALA A 12 4.40 8.98 -16.62
N TYR A 13 5.09 7.84 -16.52
CA TYR A 13 5.55 7.06 -17.66
C TYR A 13 5.09 5.61 -17.51
N ARG A 14 4.26 5.15 -18.46
CA ARG A 14 3.61 3.81 -18.42
C ARG A 14 2.82 3.59 -17.12
N VAL A 15 2.09 4.61 -16.70
CA VAL A 15 1.26 4.62 -15.49
C VAL A 15 -0.21 4.69 -15.87
N PHE A 16 -1.03 3.94 -15.16
CA PHE A 16 -2.46 3.84 -15.39
C PHE A 16 -3.23 3.87 -14.07
N LEU A 17 -4.41 4.46 -14.09
CA LEU A 17 -5.39 4.31 -13.05
C LEU A 17 -6.13 3.00 -13.30
N SER A 18 -5.85 1.99 -12.48
CA SER A 18 -6.53 0.72 -12.52
C SER A 18 -7.80 0.80 -11.64
N PRO A 19 -9.00 0.51 -12.19
CA PRO A 19 -10.25 0.75 -11.48
C PRO A 19 -10.52 -0.27 -10.36
N ASN A 20 -10.02 -1.52 -10.51
CA ASN A 20 -10.22 -2.63 -9.58
C ASN A 20 -9.30 -3.81 -9.94
N PRO A 21 -9.21 -4.86 -9.09
CA PRO A 21 -8.37 -6.02 -9.39
C PRO A 21 -8.67 -6.71 -10.73
N LEU A 22 -9.93 -6.80 -11.17
CA LEU A 22 -10.27 -7.51 -12.41
C LEU A 22 -9.76 -6.79 -13.68
N GLY A 23 -9.58 -5.47 -13.62
CA GLY A 23 -8.95 -4.67 -14.68
C GLY A 23 -7.43 -4.57 -14.59
N SER A 24 -6.81 -5.22 -13.61
CA SER A 24 -5.38 -5.11 -13.30
C SER A 24 -4.57 -6.24 -13.94
N GLN A 25 -3.30 -5.97 -14.27
CA GLN A 25 -2.39 -7.03 -14.72
C GLN A 25 -2.09 -8.04 -13.61
N ASP A 26 -1.86 -7.56 -12.39
CA ASP A 26 -1.71 -8.40 -11.21
C ASP A 26 -2.81 -8.05 -10.18
N LYS A 27 -3.82 -8.93 -10.14
CA LYS A 27 -5.00 -8.80 -9.27
C LYS A 27 -4.61 -8.85 -7.79
N PHE A 28 -3.62 -9.68 -7.46
CA PHE A 28 -3.17 -9.90 -6.10
C PHE A 28 -2.45 -8.65 -5.57
N ALA A 29 -1.46 -8.15 -6.30
CA ALA A 29 -0.73 -6.94 -5.91
C ALA A 29 -1.64 -5.71 -5.83
N HIS A 30 -2.59 -5.55 -6.77
CA HIS A 30 -3.61 -4.49 -6.69
C HIS A 30 -4.38 -4.57 -5.37
N ALA A 31 -5.00 -5.72 -5.08
CA ALA A 31 -5.83 -5.88 -3.89
C ALA A 31 -5.03 -5.71 -2.59
N VAL A 32 -3.79 -6.22 -2.54
CA VAL A 32 -2.91 -6.10 -1.38
C VAL A 32 -2.46 -4.66 -1.15
N SER A 33 -2.13 -3.89 -2.20
CA SER A 33 -1.80 -2.47 -2.03
C SER A 33 -2.95 -1.69 -1.40
N ASN A 34 -4.19 -1.97 -1.81
CA ASN A 34 -5.39 -1.38 -1.22
C ASN A 34 -5.61 -1.82 0.23
N LEU A 35 -5.46 -3.11 0.52
CA LEU A 35 -5.54 -3.64 1.87
C LEU A 35 -4.55 -2.94 2.82
N LEU A 36 -3.30 -2.74 2.39
CA LEU A 36 -2.27 -2.05 3.18
C LEU A 36 -2.61 -0.57 3.41
N SER A 37 -3.23 0.08 2.42
CA SER A 37 -3.76 1.45 2.56
C SER A 37 -5.14 1.50 3.24
N LEU A 38 -5.58 0.36 3.79
CA LEU A 38 -6.87 0.13 4.47
C LEU A 38 -8.11 0.37 3.60
N ASN A 39 -7.96 0.52 2.29
CA ASN A 39 -9.05 0.73 1.35
C ASN A 39 -9.85 -0.57 1.12
N SER A 40 -11.02 -0.45 0.47
CA SER A 40 -11.67 -1.64 -0.11
C SER A 40 -10.70 -2.34 -1.06
N LEU A 41 -10.67 -3.68 -1.06
CA LEU A 41 -9.84 -4.47 -1.98
C LEU A 41 -10.10 -4.12 -3.46
N THR A 42 -11.32 -3.65 -3.76
CA THR A 42 -11.78 -3.27 -5.10
C THR A 42 -11.59 -1.80 -5.43
N ALA A 43 -11.04 -0.99 -4.52
CA ALA A 43 -10.77 0.42 -4.76
C ALA A 43 -9.80 0.60 -5.93
N PRO A 44 -9.82 1.76 -6.60
CA PRO A 44 -8.84 2.06 -7.65
C PRO A 44 -7.42 2.16 -7.08
N ALA A 45 -6.43 1.87 -7.92
CA ALA A 45 -5.01 2.00 -7.61
C ALA A 45 -4.25 2.53 -8.83
N ILE A 46 -3.10 3.15 -8.59
CA ILE A 46 -2.18 3.59 -9.63
C ILE A 46 -1.28 2.41 -10.00
N GLU A 47 -1.45 1.87 -11.19
CA GLU A 47 -0.67 0.77 -11.76
C GLU A 47 0.50 1.31 -12.59
N LEU A 48 1.71 0.89 -12.26
CA LEU A 48 2.91 1.07 -13.07
C LEU A 48 3.16 -0.21 -13.87
N GLN A 49 3.45 -0.07 -15.16
CA GLN A 49 3.83 -1.18 -16.03
C GLN A 49 5.24 -0.96 -16.57
N ALA A 50 6.27 -1.38 -15.83
CA ALA A 50 7.67 -1.07 -16.11
C ALA A 50 7.87 0.43 -16.35
N GLY A 51 7.51 1.23 -15.35
CA GLY A 51 7.27 2.66 -15.47
C GLY A 51 7.78 3.49 -14.29
N GLU A 52 7.50 4.79 -14.37
CA GLU A 52 7.86 5.77 -13.33
C GLU A 52 6.66 6.66 -12.99
N PHE A 53 6.51 6.93 -11.70
CA PHE A 53 5.47 7.80 -11.16
C PHE A 53 6.07 8.77 -10.16
N GLU A 54 5.72 10.04 -10.27
CA GLU A 54 6.05 11.06 -9.29
C GLU A 54 4.84 11.94 -9.04
N ALA A 55 4.55 12.22 -7.78
CA ALA A 55 3.46 13.10 -7.39
C ALA A 55 3.79 13.87 -6.11
N VAL A 56 3.16 15.03 -6.00
CA VAL A 56 3.19 15.86 -4.78
C VAL A 56 1.85 15.78 -4.05
N LEU A 57 1.90 15.90 -2.74
CA LEU A 57 0.74 15.93 -1.87
C LEU A 57 0.61 17.32 -1.22
N ASN A 58 -0.62 17.70 -0.86
CA ASN A 58 -0.90 18.90 -0.06
C ASN A 58 -1.32 18.54 1.38
N GLY A 59 -0.94 17.36 1.87
CA GLY A 59 -1.35 16.86 3.18
C GLY A 59 -0.90 15.42 3.46
N LYS A 60 -0.90 15.05 4.75
CA LYS A 60 -0.48 13.72 5.22
C LYS A 60 -1.56 12.67 4.90
N THR A 61 -1.20 11.62 4.19
CA THR A 61 -2.07 10.48 3.89
C THR A 61 -1.35 9.14 4.06
N LEU A 62 -2.10 8.04 4.07
CA LEU A 62 -1.57 6.68 4.09
C LEU A 62 -1.48 6.14 2.66
N MET A 63 -0.34 5.55 2.33
CA MET A 63 -0.05 4.98 1.01
C MET A 63 0.58 3.60 1.17
N ALA A 64 0.51 2.79 0.12
CA ALA A 64 1.22 1.53 0.07
C ALA A 64 1.55 1.16 -1.38
N VAL A 65 2.72 0.56 -1.57
CA VAL A 65 3.14 0.02 -2.87
C VAL A 65 3.25 -1.49 -2.79
N ALA A 66 2.65 -2.22 -3.72
CA ALA A 66 2.82 -3.67 -3.89
C ALA A 66 3.41 -3.98 -5.27
N GLY A 67 4.17 -5.07 -5.37
CA GLY A 67 4.98 -5.39 -6.55
C GLY A 67 6.47 -5.08 -6.33
N ASP A 68 7.28 -5.30 -7.36
CA ASP A 68 8.70 -5.01 -7.33
C ASP A 68 8.93 -3.55 -7.76
N ALA A 69 9.33 -2.69 -6.82
CA ALA A 69 9.50 -1.26 -7.06
C ALA A 69 10.52 -0.63 -6.12
N GLU A 70 11.14 0.45 -6.58
CA GLU A 70 11.83 1.40 -5.71
C GLU A 70 10.86 2.51 -5.33
N VAL A 71 10.72 2.78 -4.03
CA VAL A 71 9.80 3.78 -3.50
C VAL A 71 10.57 4.78 -2.64
N ILE A 72 10.37 6.07 -2.94
CA ILE A 72 10.85 7.19 -2.14
C ILE A 72 9.63 8.01 -1.74
N ALA A 73 9.41 8.17 -0.44
CA ALA A 73 8.34 9.01 0.11
C ALA A 73 8.96 10.06 1.03
N ASP A 74 8.62 11.33 0.83
CA ASP A 74 9.14 12.47 1.61
C ASP A 74 10.69 12.40 1.75
N GLY A 75 11.37 12.10 0.64
CA GLY A 75 12.83 12.00 0.56
C GLY A 75 13.46 10.74 1.18
N ARG A 76 12.66 9.79 1.69
CA ARG A 76 13.15 8.56 2.35
C ARG A 76 12.78 7.32 1.55
N ARG A 77 13.71 6.35 1.48
CA ARG A 77 13.44 5.05 0.87
C ARG A 77 12.46 4.27 1.75
N VAL A 78 11.43 3.71 1.12
CA VAL A 78 10.43 2.86 1.78
C VAL A 78 10.43 1.48 1.14
N GLU A 79 10.24 0.44 1.94
CA GLU A 79 10.10 -0.93 1.43
C GLU A 79 8.72 -1.12 0.78
N PRO A 80 8.62 -1.65 -0.45
CA PRO A 80 7.36 -2.15 -0.97
C PRO A 80 6.76 -3.21 -0.06
N TRP A 81 5.48 -3.50 -0.25
CA TRP A 81 4.68 -4.40 0.58
C TRP A 81 4.53 -3.94 2.03
N THR A 82 4.73 -2.64 2.28
CA THR A 82 4.53 -1.96 3.56
C THR A 82 3.75 -0.68 3.32
N ALA A 83 2.84 -0.35 4.24
CA ALA A 83 2.19 0.95 4.24
C ALA A 83 3.10 2.01 4.86
N PHE A 84 2.95 3.25 4.42
CA PHE A 84 3.73 4.39 4.88
C PHE A 84 2.90 5.67 4.82
N PHE A 85 3.30 6.66 5.62
CA PHE A 85 2.78 8.01 5.47
C PHE A 85 3.63 8.80 4.50
N ALA A 86 2.96 9.61 3.69
CA ALA A 86 3.58 10.66 2.89
C ALA A 86 2.79 11.95 3.07
N SER A 87 3.49 13.08 3.03
CA SER A 87 2.94 14.41 3.26
C SER A 87 3.37 15.44 2.23
N GLU A 88 4.52 15.22 1.58
CA GLU A 88 5.09 16.12 0.59
C GLU A 88 5.04 15.50 -0.81
N GLY A 89 5.48 14.25 -0.95
CA GLY A 89 5.64 13.63 -2.26
C GLY A 89 5.96 12.15 -2.24
N VAL A 90 5.71 11.50 -3.37
CA VAL A 90 6.12 10.12 -3.63
C VAL A 90 6.76 10.01 -5.01
N MET A 91 7.82 9.20 -5.09
CA MET A 91 8.44 8.76 -6.33
C MET A 91 8.50 7.23 -6.33
N ILE A 92 8.09 6.64 -7.44
CA ILE A 92 8.07 5.19 -7.64
C ILE A 92 8.70 4.88 -8.99
N ARG A 93 9.63 3.93 -9.01
CA ARG A 93 10.15 3.32 -10.24
C ARG A 93 10.01 1.82 -10.17
N SER A 94 9.61 1.20 -11.27
CA SER A 94 9.53 -0.26 -11.36
C SER A 94 9.96 -0.74 -12.74
N GLY A 95 10.73 -1.83 -12.79
CA GLY A 95 11.01 -2.57 -14.03
C GLY A 95 9.93 -3.58 -14.40
N ALA A 96 8.94 -3.78 -13.53
CA ALA A 96 7.86 -4.76 -13.66
C ALA A 96 6.50 -4.09 -13.35
N THR A 97 5.48 -4.88 -13.05
CA THR A 97 4.18 -4.35 -12.62
C THR A 97 4.23 -4.02 -11.12
N ALA A 98 3.79 -2.81 -10.76
CA ALA A 98 3.63 -2.38 -9.37
C ALA A 98 2.35 -1.55 -9.19
N TYR A 99 1.83 -1.50 -7.97
CA TYR A 99 0.59 -0.82 -7.62
C TYR A 99 0.82 0.11 -6.45
N LEU A 100 0.54 1.39 -6.65
CA LEU A 100 0.40 2.36 -5.58
C LEU A 100 -1.09 2.50 -5.22
N SER A 101 -1.43 2.23 -3.97
CA SER A 101 -2.69 2.64 -3.39
C SER A 101 -2.50 3.85 -2.50
N VAL A 102 -3.50 4.73 -2.49
CA VAL A 102 -3.55 5.93 -1.65
C VAL A 102 -4.88 5.91 -0.91
N ARG A 103 -4.86 6.19 0.39
CA ARG A 103 -6.05 6.16 1.24
C ARG A 103 -7.14 7.06 0.67
N GLY A 104 -8.32 6.48 0.46
CA GLY A 104 -9.48 7.20 -0.07
C GLY A 104 -9.34 7.66 -1.53
N LEU A 105 -8.38 7.13 -2.28
CA LEU A 105 -8.33 7.32 -3.73
C LEU A 105 -9.65 6.85 -4.34
N SER A 106 -10.36 7.79 -4.95
CA SER A 106 -11.62 7.52 -5.64
C SER A 106 -11.51 7.97 -7.08
N ALA A 107 -11.94 7.12 -8.00
CA ALA A 107 -12.00 7.45 -9.41
C ALA A 107 -13.22 6.79 -10.04
N ALA A 108 -14.03 7.59 -10.73
CA ALA A 108 -15.12 7.08 -11.57
C ALA A 108 -14.52 6.58 -12.89
N ALA A 109 -13.89 5.41 -12.87
CA ALA A 109 -13.31 4.79 -14.05
C ALA A 109 -13.99 3.43 -14.30
N SER A 110 -14.58 3.27 -15.49
CA SER A 110 -15.16 2.00 -15.96
C SER A 110 -14.10 1.06 -16.54
N GLY A 111 -12.87 1.54 -16.69
CA GLY A 111 -11.75 0.81 -17.26
C GLY A 111 -10.40 1.43 -16.86
N LYS A 112 -9.32 0.81 -17.31
CA LYS A 112 -7.96 1.29 -17.06
C LYS A 112 -7.71 2.57 -17.87
N LEU A 113 -7.34 3.66 -17.20
CA LEU A 113 -7.09 4.96 -17.83
C LEU A 113 -5.62 5.35 -17.72
N PRO A 114 -4.99 5.95 -18.75
CA PRO A 114 -3.63 6.46 -18.62
C PRO A 114 -3.60 7.63 -17.64
N VAL A 115 -2.58 7.65 -16.78
CA VAL A 115 -2.28 8.79 -15.89
C VAL A 115 -1.28 9.70 -16.59
N ARG A 116 -1.50 11.02 -16.51
CA ARG A 116 -0.69 12.05 -17.15
C ARG A 116 -0.15 13.03 -16.12
N GLU A 117 0.95 13.68 -16.48
CA GLU A 117 1.43 14.84 -15.73
C GLU A 117 0.34 15.92 -15.67
N GLY A 118 0.16 16.51 -14.49
CA GLY A 118 -0.90 17.47 -14.19
C GLY A 118 -2.21 16.86 -13.73
N ASP A 119 -2.42 15.54 -13.86
CA ASP A 119 -3.60 14.89 -13.29
C ASP A 119 -3.63 15.09 -11.76
N ALA A 120 -4.82 15.33 -11.23
CA ALA A 120 -5.05 15.52 -9.81
C ALA A 120 -6.09 14.51 -9.31
N PHE A 121 -5.76 13.84 -8.21
CA PHE A 121 -6.62 12.84 -7.58
C PHE A 121 -7.01 13.29 -6.17
N SER A 122 -8.30 13.24 -5.87
CA SER A 122 -8.78 13.41 -4.50
C SER A 122 -8.37 12.22 -3.65
N VAL A 123 -7.84 12.50 -2.46
CA VAL A 123 -7.41 11.50 -1.48
C VAL A 123 -7.97 11.88 -0.10
N GLN A 124 -7.96 10.93 0.83
CA GLN A 124 -8.42 11.18 2.19
C GLN A 124 -7.26 11.60 3.08
N GLU A 125 -7.50 12.63 3.91
CA GLU A 125 -6.60 13.00 5.01
C GLU A 125 -6.45 11.85 6.00
N LEU A 126 -5.24 11.71 6.54
CA LEU A 126 -4.99 10.78 7.62
C LEU A 126 -5.88 11.10 8.83
N ASN A 127 -6.82 10.19 9.15
CA ASN A 127 -7.62 10.28 10.36
C ASN A 127 -7.77 8.89 11.00
N GLY A 128 -7.51 8.79 12.30
CA GLY A 128 -7.75 7.58 13.10
C GLY A 128 -6.78 6.42 12.87
N ILE A 129 -5.60 6.66 12.28
CA ILE A 129 -4.55 5.66 12.11
C ILE A 129 -3.29 6.16 12.81
N ALA A 130 -2.84 5.41 13.81
CA ALA A 130 -1.66 5.76 14.60
C ALA A 130 -0.37 5.36 13.87
N ASP A 131 0.74 6.04 14.15
CA ASP A 131 2.05 5.67 13.62
C ASP A 131 2.47 4.24 14.03
N SER A 132 1.98 3.74 15.17
CA SER A 132 2.17 2.35 15.60
C SER A 132 1.51 1.34 14.66
N ASP A 133 0.36 1.67 14.05
CA ASP A 133 -0.36 0.78 13.14
C ASP A 133 0.47 0.45 11.89
N LEU A 134 1.37 1.36 11.46
CA LEU A 134 2.25 1.11 10.31
C LEU A 134 3.11 -0.15 10.47
N ARG A 135 3.46 -0.51 11.71
CA ARG A 135 4.25 -1.72 11.98
C ARG A 135 3.47 -3.00 11.66
N ALA A 136 2.15 -2.95 11.75
CA ALA A 136 1.26 -4.05 11.40
C ALA A 136 0.90 -4.09 9.91
N LEU A 137 0.95 -2.95 9.23
CA LEU A 137 0.58 -2.81 7.81
C LEU A 137 1.76 -3.17 6.91
N ARG A 138 2.21 -4.43 7.00
CA ARG A 138 3.28 -5.01 6.19
C ARG A 138 2.94 -6.43 5.79
N VAL A 139 3.32 -6.84 4.58
CA VAL A 139 3.20 -8.21 4.11
C VAL A 139 4.54 -8.94 4.25
N PRO A 140 4.60 -10.03 5.04
CA PRO A 140 5.77 -10.89 5.12
C PRO A 140 6.13 -11.46 3.74
N HIS A 141 7.44 -11.63 3.47
CA HIS A 141 7.92 -12.15 2.18
C HIS A 141 7.21 -13.44 1.73
N THR A 142 6.93 -14.35 2.66
CA THR A 142 6.25 -15.64 2.41
C THR A 142 4.80 -15.49 1.95
N LEU A 143 4.20 -14.32 2.12
CA LEU A 143 2.83 -14.01 1.70
C LEU A 143 2.77 -13.02 0.52
N ARG A 144 3.91 -12.62 -0.07
CA ARG A 144 3.94 -11.66 -1.21
C ARG A 144 3.64 -12.31 -2.56
N VAL A 145 3.42 -13.62 -2.60
CA VAL A 145 3.16 -14.36 -3.83
C VAL A 145 1.79 -15.01 -3.74
N ALA A 146 0.99 -14.83 -4.79
CA ALA A 146 -0.26 -15.56 -4.95
C ALA A 146 0.04 -17.03 -5.28
N ASN A 147 -0.48 -17.95 -4.47
CA ASN A 147 -0.37 -19.39 -4.72
C ASN A 147 -1.72 -19.89 -5.24
N GLY A 148 -1.88 -19.98 -6.55
CA GLY A 148 -3.14 -20.42 -7.16
C GLY A 148 -4.19 -19.31 -7.17
N ASP A 149 -5.26 -19.45 -6.37
CA ASP A 149 -6.33 -18.46 -6.31
C ASP A 149 -5.85 -17.17 -5.61
N TRP A 150 -5.90 -16.07 -6.34
CA TRP A 150 -5.51 -14.76 -5.83
C TRP A 150 -6.45 -14.29 -4.71
N LEU A 151 -7.75 -14.63 -4.74
CA LEU A 151 -8.70 -14.25 -3.69
C LEU A 151 -8.35 -14.92 -2.37
N GLU A 152 -8.05 -16.22 -2.40
CA GLU A 152 -7.61 -16.96 -1.22
C GLU A 152 -6.29 -16.40 -0.68
N SER A 153 -5.36 -16.07 -1.57
CA SER A 153 -4.08 -15.46 -1.21
C SER A 153 -4.27 -14.09 -0.55
N VAL A 154 -5.15 -13.22 -1.09
CA VAL A 154 -5.51 -11.94 -0.46
C VAL A 154 -6.17 -12.15 0.90
N ALA A 155 -7.09 -13.13 1.02
CA ALA A 155 -7.74 -13.43 2.28
C ALA A 155 -6.74 -13.88 3.36
N ARG A 156 -5.68 -14.62 2.99
CA ARG A 156 -4.58 -14.96 3.91
C ARG A 156 -3.81 -13.73 4.37
N VAL A 157 -3.48 -12.82 3.47
CA VAL A 157 -2.81 -11.55 3.81
C VAL A 157 -3.71 -10.71 4.73
N GLN A 158 -4.99 -10.60 4.41
CA GLN A 158 -5.97 -9.86 5.22
C GLN A 158 -6.09 -10.42 6.64
N ARG A 159 -6.19 -11.75 6.78
CA ARG A 159 -6.20 -12.38 8.12
C ARG A 159 -4.92 -12.09 8.89
N HIS A 160 -3.76 -12.20 8.23
CA HIS A 160 -2.47 -11.91 8.85
C HIS A 160 -2.40 -10.46 9.34
N ILE A 161 -2.64 -9.49 8.46
CA ILE A 161 -2.62 -8.06 8.80
C ILE A 161 -3.63 -7.76 9.92
N GLY A 162 -4.84 -8.33 9.85
CA GLY A 162 -5.86 -8.14 10.87
C GLY A 162 -5.41 -8.59 12.26
N MET A 163 -4.83 -9.78 12.37
CA MET A 163 -4.30 -10.30 13.64
C MET A 163 -3.16 -9.44 14.18
N VAL A 164 -2.22 -9.04 13.31
CA VAL A 164 -1.07 -8.22 13.73
C VAL A 164 -1.53 -6.83 14.17
N LEU A 165 -2.46 -6.22 13.43
CA LEU A 165 -3.01 -4.90 13.74
C LEU A 165 -3.76 -4.91 15.07
N GLU A 166 -4.54 -5.96 15.34
CA GLU A 166 -5.19 -6.15 16.64
C GLU A 166 -4.15 -6.29 17.77
N ALA A 167 -3.13 -7.12 17.59
CA ALA A 167 -2.06 -7.30 18.56
C ALA A 167 -1.33 -5.98 18.87
N VAL A 168 -0.93 -5.23 17.83
CA VAL A 168 -0.28 -3.92 17.96
C VAL A 168 -1.15 -2.93 18.73
N ARG A 169 -2.44 -2.86 18.40
CA ARG A 169 -3.39 -1.96 19.09
C ARG A 169 -3.63 -2.34 20.55
N ARG A 170 -3.38 -3.59 20.92
CA ARG A 170 -3.40 -4.06 22.31
C ARG A 170 -2.09 -3.81 23.04
N GLY A 171 -1.07 -3.28 22.37
CA GLY A 171 0.24 -2.99 22.94
C GLY A 171 1.28 -4.09 22.73
N ALA A 172 1.04 -5.03 21.80
CA ALA A 172 2.03 -6.07 21.50
C ALA A 172 3.29 -5.46 20.88
N GLU A 173 4.44 -5.95 21.33
CA GLU A 173 5.75 -5.58 20.79
C GLU A 173 6.28 -6.67 19.86
N GLN A 174 6.99 -6.24 18.82
CA GLN A 174 7.66 -7.17 17.92
C GLN A 174 9.01 -7.56 18.51
N VAL A 175 9.23 -8.86 18.72
CA VAL A 175 10.51 -9.40 19.21
C VAL A 175 11.05 -10.44 18.24
N ARG A 176 12.37 -10.55 18.19
CA ARG A 176 13.06 -11.62 17.45
C ARG A 176 13.39 -12.75 18.39
N VAL A 177 12.88 -13.94 18.09
CA VAL A 177 13.13 -15.15 18.87
C VAL A 177 13.90 -16.15 18.04
N ARG A 178 14.83 -16.87 18.67
CA ARG A 178 15.56 -17.97 18.04
C ARG A 178 14.98 -19.29 18.54
N LEU A 179 14.38 -20.08 17.65
CA LEU A 179 13.80 -21.39 17.95
C LEU A 179 14.45 -22.44 17.04
N ASN A 180 15.02 -23.51 17.62
CA ASN A 180 15.65 -24.62 16.89
C ASN A 180 16.64 -24.19 15.80
N GLY A 181 17.42 -23.13 16.05
CA GLY A 181 18.41 -22.60 15.11
C GLY A 181 17.85 -21.65 14.03
N GLY A 182 16.53 -21.47 13.95
CA GLY A 182 15.89 -20.46 13.09
C GLY A 182 15.58 -19.17 13.86
N GLU A 183 15.65 -18.03 13.18
CA GLU A 183 15.19 -16.74 13.72
C GLU A 183 13.78 -16.41 13.20
N PHE A 184 12.91 -15.99 14.12
CA PHE A 184 11.51 -15.68 13.86
C PHE A 184 11.17 -14.30 14.42
N GLU A 185 10.35 -13.54 13.70
CA GLU A 185 9.73 -12.32 14.23
C GLU A 185 8.35 -12.68 14.78
N VAL A 186 8.13 -12.42 16.07
CA VAL A 186 6.87 -12.72 16.77
C VAL A 186 6.35 -11.47 17.49
N TRP A 187 5.03 -11.37 17.60
CA TRP A 187 4.35 -10.31 18.34
C TRP A 187 3.99 -10.84 19.73
N VAL A 188 4.48 -10.19 20.78
CA VAL A 188 4.27 -10.60 22.17
C VAL A 188 3.48 -9.52 22.89
N LEU A 189 2.41 -9.94 23.57
CA LEU A 189 1.62 -9.10 24.45
C LEU A 189 1.83 -9.58 25.88
N GLU A 190 2.28 -8.68 26.76
CA GLU A 190 2.32 -8.97 28.20
C GLU A 190 0.90 -8.93 28.75
N LEU A 191 0.44 -10.04 29.33
CA LEU A 191 -0.84 -10.10 30.01
C LEU A 191 -0.60 -9.72 31.48
N SER A 192 -0.91 -8.48 31.85
CA SER A 192 -0.90 -7.99 33.23
C SER A 192 -2.12 -8.50 34.01
#